data_AF-A0A7C2SHE7-F1
#
_entry.id   AF-A0A7C2SHE7-F1
#
_cell.length_a   1.000
_cell.length_b   1.000
_cell.length_c   1.000
_cell.angle_alpha   90.00
_cell.angle_beta   90.00
_cell.angle_gamma   90.00
#
_symmetry.space_group_name_H-M   'P 1'
#
loop_
_entity.id
_entity.type
_entity.pdbx_description
1 polymer ?
#
loop_
_entity_poly.entity_id
_entity_poly.type
_entity_poly.pdbx_seq_one_letter_code
_entity_poly.pdbx_strand_id
1 'polypeptide(L)'
;MCRLLFVKSKEEFPIIEYLEKFADVCKKSKEYQGHGWGLAYLKDNEWNHYKNINPIWEDDFSKFSQTNRLIVHARSAFRDKDIIIENNMPFYNDKYIFIFNGELTGVKLNVEGRIGAEKIFNFINRFNNGNIKEAVEKGVKIINNRTKYIRAMNFIIAEKDKVILNTQFNEDEDYFTMNLKREENNLIICSDPLDNSKWERIPNNTIMEFNE
;
A
#
# COMPACT_ATOMS: atom_id res chain seq x y z
N MET A 1 -12.78 1.92 3.16
CA MET A 1 -11.43 2.37 2.67
C MET A 1 -10.38 1.33 3.05
N CYS A 2 -9.24 1.19 2.37
CA CYS A 2 -8.36 0.01 2.50
C CYS A 2 -7.40 0.06 3.72
N ARG A 3 -6.66 -1.03 3.95
CA ARG A 3 -5.48 -1.09 4.84
C ARG A 3 -4.22 -1.48 4.08
N LEU A 4 -3.09 -0.92 4.50
CA LEU A 4 -1.78 -1.06 3.85
C LEU A 4 -0.73 -1.51 4.86
N LEU A 5 0.16 -2.40 4.45
CA LEU A 5 1.34 -2.80 5.20
C LEU A 5 2.54 -2.91 4.28
N PHE A 6 3.67 -2.41 4.74
CA PHE A 6 5.00 -2.68 4.19
C PHE A 6 5.94 -3.04 5.34
N VAL A 7 6.73 -4.09 5.13
CA VAL A 7 7.77 -4.55 6.05
C VAL A 7 9.05 -4.74 5.27
N LYS A 8 10.14 -4.23 5.83
CA LYS A 8 11.51 -4.49 5.37
C LYS A 8 12.34 -4.89 6.59
N SER A 9 13.19 -5.88 6.40
CA SER A 9 14.19 -6.27 7.38
C SER A 9 15.55 -6.52 6.73
N LYS A 10 16.62 -6.45 7.53
CA LYS A 10 17.95 -6.93 7.12
C LYS A 10 18.03 -8.45 7.07
N GLU A 11 17.25 -9.13 7.91
CA GLU A 11 17.20 -10.58 8.02
C GLU A 11 15.87 -11.09 7.47
N GLU A 12 15.83 -12.36 7.06
CA GLU A 12 14.55 -12.96 6.67
C GLU A 12 13.66 -13.18 7.88
N PHE A 13 12.38 -12.86 7.74
CA PHE A 13 11.35 -13.11 8.73
C PHE A 13 10.25 -14.01 8.16
N PRO A 14 9.55 -14.79 9.00
CA PRO A 14 8.37 -15.53 8.57
C PRO A 14 7.25 -14.56 8.17
N ILE A 15 6.76 -14.67 6.93
CA ILE A 15 5.67 -13.80 6.43
C ILE A 15 4.43 -13.90 7.33
N ILE A 16 4.15 -15.11 7.84
CA ILE A 16 3.00 -15.42 8.69
C ILE A 16 2.90 -14.51 9.92
N GLU A 17 4.02 -14.16 10.57
CA GLU A 17 4.02 -13.34 11.79
C GLU A 17 3.44 -11.93 11.57
N TYR A 18 3.62 -11.39 10.36
CA TYR A 18 3.08 -10.09 9.98
C TYR A 18 1.67 -10.21 9.41
N LEU A 19 1.38 -11.27 8.66
CA LEU A 19 0.05 -11.49 8.09
C LEU A 19 -1.01 -11.73 9.18
N GLU A 20 -0.70 -12.49 10.23
CA GLU A 20 -1.63 -12.72 11.35
C GLU A 20 -2.02 -11.41 12.05
N LYS A 21 -1.03 -10.58 12.37
CA LYS A 21 -1.25 -9.27 13.01
C LYS A 21 -2.04 -8.34 12.08
N PHE A 22 -1.66 -8.29 10.80
CA PHE A 22 -2.34 -7.45 9.83
C PHE A 22 -3.77 -7.91 9.56
N ALA A 23 -4.02 -9.21 9.54
CA ALA A 23 -5.36 -9.78 9.40
C ALA A 23 -6.26 -9.41 10.60
N ASP A 24 -5.73 -9.48 11.81
CA ASP A 24 -6.45 -9.06 13.03
C ASP A 24 -6.81 -7.56 12.98
N VAL A 25 -5.86 -6.71 12.60
CA VAL A 25 -6.10 -5.27 12.37
C VAL A 25 -7.18 -5.05 11.31
N CYS A 26 -7.13 -5.78 10.19
CA CYS A 26 -8.13 -5.66 9.12
C CYS A 26 -9.52 -6.09 9.58
N LYS A 27 -9.61 -7.19 10.35
CA LYS A 27 -10.87 -7.74 10.87
C LYS A 27 -11.53 -6.80 11.89
N LYS A 28 -10.72 -6.08 12.68
CA LYS A 28 -11.19 -5.10 13.68
C LYS A 28 -11.34 -3.68 13.14
N SER A 29 -11.01 -3.44 11.87
CA SER A 29 -11.08 -2.12 11.28
C SER A 29 -12.52 -1.60 11.27
N LYS A 30 -12.69 -0.30 11.54
CA LYS A 30 -13.95 0.43 11.41
C LYS A 30 -14.57 0.27 10.01
N GLU A 31 -13.74 0.25 8.98
CA GLU A 31 -14.16 0.05 7.60
C GLU A 31 -14.03 -1.42 7.25
N TYR A 32 -15.04 -2.02 6.60
CA TYR A 32 -14.98 -3.43 6.23
C TYR A 32 -13.88 -3.70 5.19
N GLN A 33 -12.93 -4.58 5.54
CA GLN A 33 -11.76 -4.96 4.72
C GLN A 33 -11.90 -6.33 4.05
N GLY A 34 -13.13 -6.82 3.85
CA GLY A 34 -13.37 -8.18 3.38
C GLY A 34 -13.53 -8.34 1.87
N HIS A 35 -13.23 -7.31 1.07
CA HIS A 35 -13.39 -7.36 -0.39
C HIS A 35 -12.17 -7.93 -1.11
N GLY A 36 -11.46 -8.83 -0.42
CA GLY A 36 -10.24 -9.46 -0.87
C GLY A 36 -8.97 -8.74 -0.41
N TRP A 37 -7.85 -9.38 -0.68
CA TRP A 37 -6.53 -8.90 -0.29
C TRP A 37 -5.47 -9.39 -1.27
N GLY A 38 -4.25 -8.89 -1.11
CA GLY A 38 -3.11 -9.41 -1.82
C GLY A 38 -1.81 -8.98 -1.16
N LEU A 39 -0.73 -9.63 -1.57
CA LEU A 39 0.61 -9.31 -1.15
C LEU A 39 1.61 -9.46 -2.29
N ALA A 40 2.75 -8.80 -2.13
CA ALA A 40 3.98 -9.17 -2.81
C ALA A 40 5.11 -9.34 -1.80
N TYR A 41 6.01 -10.27 -2.05
CA TYR A 41 7.18 -10.51 -1.22
C TYR A 41 8.40 -10.83 -2.08
N LEU A 42 9.57 -10.43 -1.61
CA LEU A 42 10.82 -10.65 -2.32
C LEU A 42 11.43 -11.98 -1.90
N LYS A 43 11.71 -12.86 -2.87
CA LYS A 43 12.39 -14.13 -2.63
C LYS A 43 13.33 -14.40 -3.80
N ASP A 44 14.56 -14.78 -3.52
CA ASP A 44 15.58 -15.04 -4.54
C ASP A 44 15.75 -13.87 -5.54
N ASN A 45 15.62 -12.64 -5.03
CA ASN A 45 15.65 -11.40 -5.81
C ASN A 45 14.50 -11.27 -6.84
N GLU A 46 13.41 -11.99 -6.66
CA GLU A 46 12.21 -11.92 -7.50
C GLU A 46 10.96 -11.59 -6.66
N TRP A 47 10.10 -10.74 -7.22
CA TRP A 47 8.82 -10.43 -6.60
C TRP A 47 7.84 -11.58 -6.84
N ASN A 48 7.37 -12.16 -5.75
CA ASN A 48 6.31 -13.15 -5.75
C ASN A 48 5.00 -12.47 -5.38
N HIS A 49 3.91 -12.85 -6.04
CA HIS A 49 2.62 -12.17 -5.91
C HIS A 49 1.51 -13.14 -5.55
N TYR A 50 0.60 -12.67 -4.71
CA TYR A 50 -0.61 -13.40 -4.35
C TYR A 50 -1.79 -12.46 -4.20
N LYS A 51 -2.98 -12.90 -4.63
CA LYS A 51 -4.25 -12.20 -4.45
C LYS A 51 -5.33 -13.21 -4.11
N ASN A 52 -6.29 -12.78 -3.30
CA ASN A 52 -7.49 -13.54 -2.99
C ASN A 52 -8.69 -12.59 -2.95
N ILE A 53 -9.86 -13.09 -3.35
CA ILE A 53 -11.14 -12.37 -3.23
C ILE A 53 -11.73 -12.49 -1.83
N ASN A 54 -11.38 -13.55 -1.10
CA ASN A 54 -11.82 -13.74 0.28
C ASN A 54 -11.05 -12.79 1.21
N PRO A 55 -11.62 -12.41 2.36
CA PRO A 55 -10.92 -11.61 3.34
C PRO A 55 -9.59 -12.23 3.79
N ILE A 56 -8.63 -11.38 4.15
CA ILE A 56 -7.31 -11.81 4.62
C ILE A 56 -7.38 -12.74 5.85
N TRP A 57 -8.35 -12.53 6.75
CA TRP A 57 -8.51 -13.33 7.98
C TRP A 57 -9.12 -14.72 7.76
N GLU A 58 -9.45 -15.09 6.51
CA GLU A 58 -9.96 -16.41 6.15
C GLU A 58 -8.93 -17.25 5.39
N ASP A 59 -7.77 -16.67 5.08
CA ASP A 59 -6.75 -17.33 4.26
C ASP A 59 -5.77 -18.14 5.10
N ASP A 60 -5.22 -19.21 4.51
CA ASP A 60 -4.16 -20.01 5.13
C ASP A 60 -2.80 -19.40 4.79
N PHE A 61 -2.10 -18.90 5.82
CA PHE A 61 -0.79 -18.28 5.67
C PHE A 61 0.37 -19.27 5.66
N SER A 62 0.14 -20.55 5.99
CA SER A 62 1.21 -21.57 6.04
C SER A 62 1.89 -21.82 4.69
N LYS A 63 1.23 -21.43 3.60
CA LYS A 63 1.77 -21.48 2.23
C LYS A 63 2.88 -20.47 1.94
N PHE A 64 3.05 -19.45 2.79
CA PHE A 64 4.06 -18.41 2.58
C PHE A 64 5.33 -18.71 3.38
N SER A 65 6.48 -18.58 2.72
CA SER A 65 7.78 -18.80 3.35
C SER A 65 8.27 -17.58 4.12
N GLN A 66 9.58 -17.46 4.29
CA GLN A 66 10.22 -16.26 4.81
C GLN A 66 10.50 -15.27 3.68
N THR A 67 10.73 -14.02 4.06
CA THR A 67 11.15 -12.91 3.20
C THR A 67 11.86 -11.86 4.04
N ASN A 68 12.64 -10.99 3.42
CA ASN A 68 13.12 -9.75 4.06
C ASN A 68 12.32 -8.52 3.62
N ARG A 69 11.38 -8.66 2.67
CA ARG A 69 10.56 -7.57 2.15
C ARG A 69 9.15 -8.06 1.81
N LEU A 70 8.16 -7.40 2.39
CA LEU A 70 6.75 -7.75 2.28
C LEU A 70 5.92 -6.48 2.06
N ILE A 71 4.95 -6.55 1.16
CA ILE A 71 3.97 -5.49 0.94
C ILE A 71 2.58 -6.12 0.83
N VAL A 72 1.61 -5.62 1.59
CA VAL A 72 0.27 -6.23 1.74
C VAL A 72 -0.80 -5.15 1.64
N HIS A 73 -1.92 -5.50 1.01
CA HIS A 73 -3.08 -4.65 0.89
C HIS A 73 -4.36 -5.46 1.16
N ALA A 74 -5.17 -5.01 2.10
CA ALA A 74 -6.53 -5.50 2.31
C ALA A 74 -7.53 -4.50 1.73
N ARG A 75 -8.45 -4.99 0.89
CA ARG A 75 -9.35 -4.16 0.10
C ARG A 75 -10.67 -3.92 0.82
N SER A 76 -11.08 -2.66 0.77
CA SER A 76 -12.45 -2.23 1.03
C SER A 76 -12.99 -1.62 -0.26
N ALA A 77 -13.74 -2.41 -1.04
CA ALA A 77 -14.34 -1.93 -2.28
C ALA A 77 -15.32 -0.79 -1.99
N PHE A 78 -15.14 0.33 -2.67
CA PHE A 78 -16.05 1.45 -2.56
C PHE A 78 -17.41 1.07 -3.18
N ARG A 79 -18.47 1.07 -2.36
CA ARG A 79 -19.86 0.74 -2.76
C ARG A 79 -20.04 -0.66 -3.36
N ASP A 80 -19.21 -1.62 -2.95
CA ASP A 80 -19.28 -3.03 -3.36
C ASP A 80 -19.23 -3.25 -4.89
N LYS A 81 -18.68 -2.28 -5.63
CA LYS A 81 -18.54 -2.37 -7.08
C LYS A 81 -17.26 -3.10 -7.46
N ASP A 82 -17.34 -3.85 -8.56
CA ASP A 82 -16.21 -4.44 -9.26
C ASP A 82 -15.33 -5.32 -8.36
N ILE A 83 -15.97 -6.18 -7.56
CA ILE A 83 -15.32 -7.22 -6.75
C ILE A 83 -14.86 -8.35 -7.70
N ILE A 84 -13.73 -8.08 -8.36
CA ILE A 84 -12.96 -9.04 -9.15
C ILE A 84 -11.52 -9.04 -8.64
N ILE A 85 -10.84 -10.18 -8.72
CA ILE A 85 -9.50 -10.39 -8.15
C ILE A 85 -8.46 -9.44 -8.76
N GLU A 86 -8.64 -9.07 -10.02
CA GLU A 86 -7.78 -8.18 -10.79
C GLU A 86 -7.71 -6.79 -10.19
N ASN A 87 -8.78 -6.36 -9.52
CA ASN A 87 -8.88 -5.07 -8.85
C ASN A 87 -8.28 -5.08 -7.44
N ASN A 88 -7.87 -6.25 -6.93
CA ASN A 88 -7.15 -6.34 -5.66
C ASN A 88 -5.69 -5.94 -5.88
N MET A 89 -5.19 -5.15 -4.95
CA MET A 89 -3.79 -4.74 -4.94
C MET A 89 -2.93 -5.78 -4.20
N PRO A 90 -1.64 -5.89 -4.54
CA PRO A 90 -0.84 -4.90 -5.27
C PRO A 90 -1.06 -4.83 -6.80
N PHE A 91 -0.89 -3.63 -7.36
CA PHE A 91 -0.58 -3.45 -8.79
C PHE A 91 0.93 -3.42 -8.97
N TYR A 92 1.43 -3.85 -10.12
CA TYR A 92 2.86 -3.95 -10.33
C TYR A 92 3.24 -3.87 -11.80
N ASN A 93 4.51 -3.55 -12.04
CA ASN A 93 5.22 -3.75 -13.29
C ASN A 93 6.54 -4.48 -12.97
N ASP A 94 7.45 -4.60 -13.94
CA ASP A 94 8.72 -5.32 -13.78
C ASP A 94 9.58 -4.85 -12.60
N LYS A 95 9.39 -3.60 -12.16
CA LYS A 95 10.25 -2.93 -11.18
C LYS A 95 9.55 -2.53 -9.89
N TYR A 96 8.29 -2.12 -9.98
CA TYR A 96 7.59 -1.45 -8.89
C TYR A 96 6.34 -2.21 -8.47
N ILE A 97 6.15 -2.28 -7.15
CA ILE A 97 4.93 -2.76 -6.51
C ILE A 97 4.18 -1.57 -5.93
N PHE A 98 2.87 -1.49 -6.14
CA PHE A 98 2.02 -0.36 -5.78
C PHE A 98 0.79 -0.82 -4.99
N ILE A 99 0.58 -0.21 -3.83
CA ILE A 99 -0.65 -0.33 -3.03
C ILE A 99 -1.18 1.05 -2.67
N PHE A 100 -2.50 1.18 -2.56
CA PHE A 100 -3.17 2.48 -2.42
C PHE A 100 -4.36 2.38 -1.46
N ASN A 101 -4.53 3.42 -0.64
CA ASN A 101 -5.70 3.66 0.18
C ASN A 101 -6.15 5.12 0.00
N GLY A 102 -7.29 5.32 -0.64
CA GLY A 102 -7.74 6.67 -0.95
C GLY A 102 -9.00 6.73 -1.80
N GLU A 103 -9.52 7.93 -1.93
CA GLU A 103 -10.67 8.27 -2.76
C GLU A 103 -10.49 9.70 -3.26
N LEU A 104 -10.53 9.83 -4.59
CA LEU A 104 -10.39 11.11 -5.28
C LEU A 104 -11.64 11.35 -6.11
N THR A 105 -12.18 12.56 -6.06
CA THR A 105 -13.40 12.93 -6.77
C THR A 105 -13.15 14.09 -7.74
N GLY A 106 -13.83 14.06 -8.88
CA GLY A 106 -13.65 15.06 -9.94
C GLY A 106 -12.24 15.09 -10.54
N VAL A 107 -11.59 13.92 -10.66
CA VAL A 107 -10.27 13.77 -11.28
C VAL A 107 -10.36 14.03 -12.78
N LYS A 108 -9.60 15.00 -13.28
CA LYS A 108 -9.51 15.39 -14.69
C LYS A 108 -8.18 14.94 -15.29
N LEU A 109 -7.92 13.64 -15.27
CA LEU A 109 -6.74 13.00 -15.83
C LEU A 109 -7.15 11.98 -16.89
N ASN A 110 -6.50 12.01 -18.06
CA ASN A 110 -6.70 11.01 -19.10
C ASN A 110 -5.62 9.93 -19.01
N VAL A 111 -5.94 8.83 -18.33
CA VAL A 111 -5.00 7.74 -18.01
C VAL A 111 -5.70 6.40 -18.10
N GLU A 112 -5.02 5.43 -18.70
CA GLU A 112 -5.48 4.05 -18.80
C GLU A 112 -5.39 3.33 -17.44
N GLY A 113 -6.31 2.39 -17.22
CA GLY A 113 -6.39 1.60 -15.99
C GLY A 113 -7.83 1.21 -15.70
N ARG A 114 -8.00 0.07 -15.03
CA ARG A 114 -9.31 -0.52 -14.69
C ARG A 114 -9.99 0.28 -13.60
N ILE A 115 -9.24 0.67 -12.57
CA ILE A 115 -9.73 1.41 -11.40
C ILE A 115 -8.86 2.63 -11.08
N GLY A 116 -9.37 3.53 -10.23
CA GLY A 116 -8.69 4.78 -9.87
C GLY A 116 -7.27 4.60 -9.35
N ALA A 117 -7.05 3.61 -8.47
CA ALA A 117 -5.72 3.30 -7.94
C ALA A 117 -4.71 2.90 -9.02
N GLU A 118 -5.11 2.06 -9.98
CA GLU A 118 -4.26 1.67 -11.12
C GLU A 118 -3.98 2.86 -12.03
N LYS A 119 -4.98 3.71 -12.28
CA LYS A 119 -4.79 4.95 -13.06
C LYS A 119 -3.76 5.87 -12.40
N ILE A 120 -3.77 5.99 -11.07
CA ILE A 120 -2.76 6.77 -10.32
C ILE A 120 -1.37 6.17 -10.53
N PHE A 121 -1.22 4.85 -10.38
CA PHE A 121 0.05 4.17 -10.58
C PHE A 121 0.60 4.37 -12.01
N ASN A 122 -0.23 4.13 -13.02
CA ASN A 122 0.12 4.34 -14.42
C ASN A 122 0.49 5.79 -14.71
N PHE A 123 -0.22 6.75 -14.10
CA PHE A 123 0.06 8.16 -14.27
C PHE A 123 1.43 8.55 -13.72
N ILE A 124 1.77 8.09 -12.52
CA ILE A 124 3.08 8.33 -11.89
C ILE A 124 4.19 7.72 -12.76
N ASN A 125 4.01 6.47 -13.22
CA ASN A 125 5.00 5.77 -14.04
C ASN A 125 5.34 6.49 -15.35
N ARG A 126 4.42 7.27 -15.94
CA ARG A 126 4.70 8.09 -17.14
C ARG A 126 5.82 9.13 -16.94
N PHE A 127 6.10 9.50 -15.69
CA PHE A 127 7.17 10.45 -15.35
C PHE A 127 8.45 9.77 -14.89
N ASN A 128 8.47 8.45 -14.80
CA ASN A 128 9.62 7.72 -14.30
C ASN A 128 10.70 7.57 -15.38
N ASN A 129 11.69 8.45 -15.32
CA ASN A 129 12.88 8.42 -16.16
C ASN A 129 14.11 7.87 -15.41
N GLY A 130 13.89 6.88 -14.52
CA GLY A 130 14.92 6.30 -13.65
C GLY A 130 14.93 6.85 -12.23
N ASN A 131 14.15 7.89 -11.94
CA ASN A 131 13.96 8.44 -10.59
C ASN A 131 12.47 8.39 -10.20
N ILE A 132 12.09 7.34 -9.47
CA ILE A 132 10.70 7.13 -9.05
C ILE A 132 10.23 8.18 -8.02
N LYS A 133 11.13 8.77 -7.22
CA LYS A 133 10.77 9.81 -6.24
C LYS A 133 10.33 11.08 -6.95
N GLU A 134 11.11 11.54 -7.93
CA GLU A 134 10.73 12.70 -8.77
C GLU A 134 9.44 12.44 -9.54
N ALA A 135 9.25 11.21 -10.04
CA ALA A 135 8.01 10.82 -10.72
C ALA A 135 6.80 10.90 -9.78
N VAL A 136 6.95 10.45 -8.53
CA VAL A 136 5.93 10.57 -7.48
C VAL A 136 5.64 12.03 -7.16
N GLU A 137 6.66 12.85 -6.89
CA GLU A 137 6.50 14.28 -6.57
C GLU A 137 5.78 15.03 -7.70
N LYS A 138 6.18 14.80 -8.95
CA LYS A 138 5.55 15.38 -10.13
C LYS A 138 4.13 14.87 -10.33
N GLY A 139 3.91 13.57 -10.20
CA GLY A 139 2.61 12.92 -10.33
C GLY A 139 1.61 13.47 -9.31
N VAL A 140 1.98 13.46 -8.02
CA VAL A 140 1.18 13.98 -6.90
C VAL A 140 0.83 15.45 -7.12
N LYS A 141 1.81 16.28 -7.50
CA LYS A 141 1.57 17.70 -7.81
C LYS A 141 0.51 17.89 -8.90
N ILE A 142 0.57 17.13 -9.97
CA ILE A 142 -0.40 17.24 -11.07
C ILE A 142 -1.77 16.69 -10.65
N ILE A 143 -1.81 15.56 -9.93
CA ILE A 143 -3.05 14.99 -9.40
C ILE A 143 -3.75 16.03 -8.50
N ASN A 144 -3.03 16.68 -7.60
CA ASN A 144 -3.56 17.75 -6.75
C ASN A 144 -4.17 18.89 -7.56
N ASN A 145 -3.49 19.35 -8.60
CA ASN A 145 -3.98 20.45 -9.46
C ASN A 145 -5.16 20.04 -10.37
N ARG A 146 -5.36 18.75 -10.62
CA ARG A 146 -6.35 18.20 -11.56
C ARG A 146 -7.47 17.42 -10.87
N THR A 147 -7.56 17.50 -9.55
CA THR A 147 -8.59 16.80 -8.76
C THR A 147 -9.41 17.83 -8.01
N LYS A 148 -10.74 17.69 -8.06
CA LYS A 148 -11.65 18.60 -7.34
C LYS A 148 -11.51 18.44 -5.83
N TYR A 149 -11.46 17.20 -5.35
CA TYR A 149 -11.34 16.90 -3.93
C TYR A 149 -10.67 15.55 -3.70
N ILE A 150 -9.75 15.51 -2.73
CA ILE A 150 -9.02 14.33 -2.30
C ILE A 150 -9.44 14.02 -0.87
N ARG A 151 -10.19 12.94 -0.66
CA ARG A 151 -10.50 12.48 0.69
C ARG A 151 -9.24 11.91 1.35
N ALA A 152 -8.59 11.01 0.63
CA ALA A 152 -7.27 10.47 0.95
C ALA A 152 -6.56 9.98 -0.32
N MET A 153 -5.24 9.96 -0.30
CA MET A 153 -4.35 9.50 -1.36
C MET A 153 -3.08 8.89 -0.76
N ASN A 154 -3.24 7.93 0.16
CA ASN A 154 -2.09 7.22 0.71
C ASN A 154 -1.66 6.12 -0.26
N PHE A 155 -0.38 6.02 -0.55
CA PHE A 155 0.15 4.90 -1.31
C PHE A 155 1.58 4.58 -0.96
N ILE A 156 1.96 3.34 -1.22
CA ILE A 156 3.32 2.84 -1.10
C ILE A 156 3.75 2.30 -2.47
N ILE A 157 4.93 2.75 -2.93
CA ILE A 157 5.63 2.20 -4.08
C ILE A 157 6.89 1.51 -3.58
N ALA A 158 6.98 0.19 -3.72
CA ALA A 158 8.15 -0.59 -3.33
C ALA A 158 8.95 -1.05 -4.55
N GLU A 159 10.27 -0.95 -4.43
CA GLU A 159 11.29 -1.61 -5.24
C GLU A 159 12.06 -2.58 -4.35
N LYS A 160 13.01 -3.33 -4.92
CA LYS A 160 13.88 -4.30 -4.25
C LYS A 160 14.70 -3.68 -3.10
N ASP A 161 15.18 -2.46 -3.28
CA ASP A 161 16.05 -1.74 -2.35
C ASP A 161 15.33 -0.54 -1.70
N LYS A 162 14.44 0.11 -2.47
CA LYS A 162 13.78 1.37 -2.09
C LYS A 162 12.29 1.21 -1.80
N VAL A 163 11.75 2.10 -0.97
CA VAL A 163 10.30 2.30 -0.84
C VAL A 163 9.97 3.78 -0.77
N ILE A 164 8.91 4.19 -1.46
CA ILE A 164 8.36 5.54 -1.41
C ILE A 164 6.97 5.47 -0.80
N LEU A 165 6.71 6.34 0.16
CA LEU A 165 5.40 6.55 0.77
C LEU A 165 4.89 7.94 0.41
N ASN A 166 3.64 8.04 0.01
CA ASN A 166 2.89 9.29 0.00
C ASN A 166 1.78 9.24 1.07
N THR A 167 1.69 10.30 1.88
CA THR A 167 0.60 10.53 2.81
C THR A 167 -0.15 11.80 2.42
N GLN A 168 -1.46 11.71 2.20
CA GLN A 168 -2.28 12.87 1.92
C GLN A 168 -3.75 12.56 2.24
N PHE A 169 -4.37 13.34 3.10
CA PHE A 169 -5.79 13.22 3.43
C PHE A 169 -6.39 14.54 3.91
N ASN A 170 -7.71 14.70 3.76
CA ASN A 170 -8.46 15.89 4.22
C ASN A 170 -9.60 15.52 5.20
N GLU A 171 -9.76 14.24 5.51
CA GLU A 171 -10.77 13.72 6.44
C GLU A 171 -10.15 12.64 7.32
N ASP A 172 -10.82 12.31 8.43
CA ASP A 172 -10.60 11.09 9.22
C ASP A 172 -9.13 10.80 9.51
N GLU A 173 -8.47 11.77 10.16
CA GLU A 173 -7.03 11.75 10.44
C GLU A 173 -6.61 10.46 11.15
N ASP A 174 -7.39 9.98 12.11
CA ASP A 174 -7.08 8.73 12.83
C ASP A 174 -7.14 7.50 11.93
N TYR A 175 -7.98 7.49 10.90
CA TYR A 175 -8.06 6.38 9.96
C TYR A 175 -6.95 6.42 8.91
N PHE A 176 -6.63 7.61 8.38
CA PHE A 176 -5.70 7.76 7.25
C PHE A 176 -4.26 8.09 7.66
N THR A 177 -3.97 8.33 8.94
CA THR A 177 -2.58 8.51 9.36
C THR A 177 -1.81 7.20 9.18
N MET A 178 -0.75 7.24 8.35
CA MET A 178 0.18 6.14 8.23
C MET A 178 1.11 6.13 9.44
N ASN A 179 1.52 4.94 9.87
CA ASN A 179 2.35 4.72 11.05
C ASN A 179 3.66 4.06 10.65
N LEU A 180 4.72 4.42 11.36
CA LEU A 180 6.08 3.97 11.15
C LEU A 180 6.63 3.34 12.42
N LYS A 181 7.27 2.18 12.28
CA LYS A 181 8.10 1.59 13.33
C LYS A 181 9.49 1.33 12.76
N ARG A 182 10.50 1.84 13.48
CA ARG A 182 11.91 1.57 13.20
C ARG A 182 12.49 0.81 14.37
N GLU A 183 13.00 -0.37 14.08
CA GLU A 183 13.80 -1.19 14.99
C GLU A 183 15.19 -1.36 14.35
N GLU A 184 16.16 -1.87 15.11
CA GLU A 184 17.56 -1.98 14.68
C GLU A 184 17.73 -2.65 13.29
N ASN A 185 16.88 -3.62 12.99
CA ASN A 185 16.89 -4.38 11.75
C ASN A 185 15.63 -4.21 10.90
N ASN A 186 14.58 -3.56 11.40
CA ASN A 186 13.26 -3.56 10.76
C ASN A 186 12.73 -2.15 10.48
N LEU A 187 12.10 -1.99 9.32
CA LEU A 187 11.28 -0.85 8.95
C LEU A 187 9.87 -1.35 8.65
N ILE A 188 8.89 -0.89 9.41
CA ILE A 188 7.48 -1.24 9.20
C ILE A 188 6.69 0.04 8.96
N ILE A 189 5.96 0.08 7.83
CA ILE A 189 5.01 1.14 7.50
C ILE A 189 3.63 0.49 7.46
N CYS A 190 2.70 0.97 8.27
CA CYS A 190 1.35 0.39 8.32
C CYS A 190 0.29 1.48 8.43
N SER A 191 -0.88 1.26 7.83
CA SER A 191 -2.02 2.18 7.98
C SER A 191 -2.64 2.17 9.38
N ASP A 192 -2.30 1.18 10.20
CA ASP A 192 -2.78 1.01 11.57
C ASP A 192 -1.73 0.18 12.35
N PRO A 193 -1.32 0.55 13.58
CA PRO A 193 -0.31 -0.20 14.33
C PRO A 193 -0.63 -1.70 14.46
N LEU A 194 0.37 -2.55 14.30
CA LEU A 194 0.21 -4.02 14.38
C LEU A 194 0.22 -4.56 15.82
N ASP A 195 0.59 -3.73 16.78
CA ASP A 195 0.74 -4.07 18.19
C ASP A 195 0.63 -2.81 19.08
N ASN A 196 0.64 -3.00 20.40
CA ASN A 196 0.57 -1.92 21.39
C ASN A 196 1.93 -1.26 21.69
N SER A 197 2.97 -1.54 20.90
CA SER A 197 4.27 -0.90 21.10
C SER A 197 4.27 0.55 20.60
N LYS A 198 5.41 1.23 20.67
CA LYS A 198 5.51 2.63 20.22
C LYS A 198 5.62 2.70 18.70
N TRP A 199 4.70 3.42 18.08
CA TRP A 199 4.69 3.76 16.65
C TRP A 199 4.79 5.27 16.47
N GLU A 200 5.49 5.70 15.42
CA GLU A 200 5.54 7.09 14.98
C GLU A 200 4.43 7.35 13.97
N ARG A 201 3.61 8.37 14.22
CA ARG A 201 2.62 8.84 13.25
C ARG A 201 3.32 9.65 12.17
N ILE A 202 3.12 9.26 10.90
CA ILE A 202 3.71 9.96 9.76
C ILE A 202 2.87 11.22 9.47
N PRO A 203 3.49 12.41 9.35
CA PRO A 203 2.75 13.62 9.06
C PRO A 203 1.95 13.54 7.75
N ASN A 204 0.80 14.22 7.73
CA ASN A 204 0.01 14.40 6.51
C ASN A 204 0.80 15.22 5.46
N ASN A 205 0.39 15.14 4.19
CA ASN A 205 0.99 15.86 3.05
C ASN A 205 2.49 15.64 2.89
N THR A 206 2.97 14.42 3.11
CA THR A 206 4.40 14.09 3.06
C THR A 206 4.68 13.02 1.99
N ILE A 207 5.78 13.21 1.28
CA ILE A 207 6.41 12.17 0.46
C ILE A 207 7.72 11.77 1.14
N MET A 208 7.83 10.50 1.52
CA MET A 208 9.03 9.94 2.16
C MET A 208 9.66 8.90 1.26
N GLU A 209 10.98 8.86 1.24
CA GLU A 209 11.77 7.78 0.64
C GLU A 209 12.53 7.07 1.76
N PHE A 210 12.53 5.75 1.72
CA PHE A 210 13.34 4.91 2.59
C PHE A 210 14.19 4.01 1.71
N ASN A 211 15.50 4.09 1.90
CA ASN A 211 16.49 3.30 1.18
C ASN A 211 16.94 2.11 2.05
N GLU A 212 17.89 1.32 1.54
CA GLU A 212 18.59 0.25 2.28
C GLU A 212 19.01 0.66 3.70
#